data_AF-A0A1N6DMP1-F1
#
_entry.id   AF-A0A1N6DMP1-F1
#
_cell.length_a   1.000
_cell.length_b   1.000
_cell.length_c   1.000
_cell.angle_alpha   90.00
_cell.angle_beta   90.00
_cell.angle_gamma   90.00
#
_symmetry.space_group_name_H-M   'P 1'
#
loop_
_entity.id
_entity.type
_entity.pdbx_description
1 polymer ?
#
loop_
_entity_poly.entity_id
_entity_poly.type
_entity_poly.pdbx_seq_one_letter_code
_entity_poly.pdbx_strand_id
1 'polypeptide(L)'
;MGRKKSQVWLRVFFGPSTSFTTLSPWDRGSLEAHWMHTVRSQRLRELQAKAMRQRRGIYAKIWPPRRKYLDGLLHGLAGELHRRDKGD
;
A
#
# COMPACT_ATOMS: atom_id res chain seq x y z
N MET A 1 -4.64 22.80 -13.26
CA MET A 1 -3.35 22.52 -12.58
C MET A 1 -3.63 21.87 -11.22
N GLY A 2 -3.37 20.57 -11.02
CA GLY A 2 -3.77 19.91 -9.74
C GLY A 2 -3.11 18.57 -9.37
N ARG A 3 -2.24 17.99 -10.21
CA ARG A 3 -1.64 16.66 -9.96
C ARG A 3 -0.28 16.66 -9.24
N LYS A 4 0.19 17.81 -8.73
CA LYS A 4 1.52 17.90 -8.08
C LYS A 4 1.51 17.50 -6.59
N LYS A 5 0.37 17.61 -5.90
CA LYS A 5 0.30 17.32 -4.45
C LYS A 5 0.43 15.83 -4.12
N SER A 6 -0.08 14.94 -4.98
CA SER A 6 0.02 13.49 -4.73
C SER A 6 1.45 12.97 -4.84
N GLN A 7 2.26 13.49 -5.78
CA GLN A 7 3.65 13.04 -5.97
C GLN A 7 4.61 13.46 -4.86
N VAL A 8 4.38 14.60 -4.20
CA VAL A 8 5.23 15.05 -3.09
C VAL A 8 4.96 14.21 -1.83
N TRP A 9 3.71 13.84 -1.58
CA TRP A 9 3.32 12.97 -0.46
C TRP A 9 3.91 11.55 -0.61
N LEU A 10 3.94 11.06 -1.86
CA LEU A 10 4.54 9.78 -2.26
C LEU A 10 6.06 9.70 -2.03
N ARG A 11 6.76 10.81 -1.80
CA ARG A 11 8.20 10.84 -1.51
C ARG A 11 8.52 10.89 -0.02
N VAL A 12 7.63 11.47 0.79
CA VAL A 12 7.86 11.71 2.22
C VAL A 12 7.52 10.47 3.06
N PHE A 13 6.52 9.69 2.67
CA PHE A 13 6.14 8.45 3.39
C PHE A 13 6.79 7.18 2.84
N PHE A 14 7.13 7.17 1.55
CA PHE A 14 7.85 6.05 0.91
C PHE A 14 9.34 6.34 0.90
N GLY A 15 9.93 6.42 2.10
CA GLY A 15 11.37 6.57 2.27
C GLY A 15 12.16 5.52 1.46
N PRO A 16 13.45 5.78 1.17
CA PRO A 16 14.25 5.00 0.23
C PRO A 16 14.50 3.53 0.63
N SER A 17 14.02 3.07 1.79
CA SER A 17 14.39 1.79 2.40
C SER A 17 13.36 0.66 2.30
N THR A 18 12.21 0.87 1.65
CA THR A 18 11.27 -0.25 1.39
C THR A 18 11.39 -0.69 -0.07
N SER A 19 11.34 -2.01 -0.30
CA SER A 19 11.29 -2.68 -1.62
C SER A 19 10.19 -2.16 -2.57
N PHE A 20 9.35 -1.25 -2.10
CA PHE A 20 8.37 -0.48 -2.84
C PHE A 20 8.99 0.55 -3.81
N THR A 21 10.15 1.14 -3.48
CA THR A 21 10.83 2.09 -4.39
C THR A 21 11.40 1.41 -5.64
N THR A 22 11.55 0.08 -5.62
CA THR A 22 11.97 -0.73 -6.77
C THR A 22 10.82 -1.24 -7.65
N LEU A 23 9.56 -0.92 -7.31
CA LEU A 23 8.42 -1.31 -8.14
C LEU A 23 8.31 -0.43 -9.39
N SER A 24 7.86 -1.02 -10.49
CA SER A 24 7.62 -0.26 -11.71
C SER A 24 6.52 0.79 -11.47
N PRO A 25 6.50 1.91 -12.22
CA PRO A 25 5.45 2.92 -12.10
C PRO A 25 4.04 2.36 -12.28
N TRP A 26 3.88 1.31 -13.10
CA TRP A 26 2.60 0.63 -13.32
C TRP A 26 2.19 -0.21 -12.12
N ASP A 27 3.10 -0.99 -11.54
CA ASP A 27 2.84 -1.76 -10.32
C ASP A 27 2.48 -0.84 -9.15
N ARG A 28 3.15 0.31 -9.08
CA ARG A 28 2.88 1.35 -8.09
C ARG A 28 1.48 1.94 -8.27
N GLY A 29 1.11 2.31 -9.50
CA GLY A 29 -0.22 2.85 -9.81
C GLY A 29 -1.34 1.84 -9.51
N SER A 30 -1.14 0.56 -9.83
CA SER A 30 -2.08 -0.50 -9.50
C SER A 30 -2.24 -0.70 -7.99
N LEU A 31 -1.16 -0.60 -7.21
CA LEU A 31 -1.21 -0.65 -5.75
C LEU A 31 -1.89 0.57 -5.14
N GLU A 32 -1.61 1.76 -5.67
CA GLU A 32 -2.26 3.01 -5.25
C GLU A 32 -3.77 2.94 -5.43
N ALA A 33 -4.25 2.42 -6.56
CA ALA A 33 -5.68 2.22 -6.79
C ALA A 33 -6.33 1.28 -5.76
N HIS A 34 -5.60 0.29 -5.24
CA HIS A 34 -6.11 -0.69 -4.28
C HIS A 34 -6.21 -0.17 -2.84
N TRP A 35 -5.52 0.91 -2.48
CA TRP A 35 -5.62 1.49 -1.13
C TRP A 35 -6.28 2.87 -1.10
N MET A 36 -6.34 3.60 -2.23
CA MET A 36 -7.06 4.87 -2.34
C MET A 36 -8.58 4.63 -2.47
N HIS A 37 -9.15 3.91 -1.50
CA HIS A 37 -10.58 3.67 -1.42
C HIS A 37 -11.25 4.69 -0.49
N THR A 38 -12.42 5.20 -0.89
CA THR A 38 -13.32 6.02 -0.05
C THR A 38 -13.99 5.21 1.08
N VAL A 39 -13.67 3.93 1.22
CA VAL A 39 -14.20 3.04 2.27
C VAL A 39 -13.77 3.49 3.66
N ARG A 40 -14.57 3.19 4.70
CA ARG A 40 -14.29 3.51 6.12
C ARG A 40 -12.97 2.90 6.63
N SER A 41 -12.36 3.52 7.65
CA SER A 41 -11.11 3.06 8.28
C SER A 41 -11.19 1.61 8.79
N GLN A 42 -12.37 1.18 9.29
CA GLN A 42 -12.60 -0.22 9.67
C GLN A 42 -12.36 -1.19 8.50
N ARG A 43 -12.84 -0.86 7.30
CA ARG A 43 -12.67 -1.69 6.11
C ARG A 43 -11.21 -1.75 5.67
N LEU A 44 -10.46 -0.66 5.83
CA LEU A 44 -9.01 -0.66 5.58
C LEU A 44 -8.26 -1.58 6.54
N ARG A 45 -8.63 -1.62 7.83
CA ARG A 45 -8.07 -2.56 8.81
C ARG A 45 -8.37 -4.02 8.43
N GLU A 46 -9.59 -4.30 7.98
CA GLU A 46 -9.96 -5.64 7.47
C GLU A 46 -9.13 -6.05 6.25
N LEU A 47 -8.94 -5.14 5.30
CA LEU A 47 -8.10 -5.37 4.11
C LEU A 47 -6.65 -5.61 4.50
N GLN A 48 -6.12 -4.85 5.46
CA GLN A 48 -4.77 -5.03 5.98
C GLN A 48 -4.62 -6.41 6.63
N ALA A 49 -5.57 -6.82 7.48
CA ALA A 49 -5.58 -8.14 8.11
C ALA A 49 -5.70 -9.27 7.07
N LYS A 50 -6.48 -9.07 6.01
CA LYS A 50 -6.58 -10.02 4.89
C LYS A 50 -5.25 -10.14 4.14
N ALA A 51 -4.60 -9.02 3.80
CA ALA A 51 -3.32 -9.00 3.13
C ALA A 51 -2.21 -9.65 3.98
N MET A 52 -2.21 -9.43 5.30
CA MET A 52 -1.31 -10.10 6.25
C MET A 52 -1.47 -11.62 6.22
N ARG A 53 -2.71 -12.12 6.23
CA ARG A 53 -2.99 -13.55 6.12
C ARG A 53 -2.53 -14.12 4.79
N GLN A 54 -2.82 -13.43 3.69
CA GLN A 54 -2.41 -13.86 2.34
C GLN A 54 -0.90 -13.89 2.18
N ARG A 55 -0.17 -12.97 2.80
CA ARG A 55 1.31 -12.92 2.78
C ARG A 55 1.94 -14.13 3.46
N ARG A 56 1.28 -14.71 4.46
CA ARG A 56 1.73 -15.93 5.15
C ARG A 56 1.41 -17.21 4.37
N GLY A 57 0.53 -17.12 3.38
CA GLY A 57 0.08 -18.26 2.58
C GLY A 57 1.18 -18.82 1.66
N ILE A 58 1.03 -20.10 1.29
CA ILE A 58 1.96 -20.83 0.41
C ILE A 58 2.19 -20.09 -0.90
N TYR A 59 1.13 -19.52 -1.51
CA TYR A 59 1.24 -18.75 -2.75
C TYR A 59 2.19 -17.54 -2.65
N ALA A 60 2.24 -16.88 -1.51
CA ALA A 60 3.19 -15.77 -1.31
C ALA A 60 4.61 -16.26 -1.02
N LYS A 61 4.80 -17.52 -0.60
CA LYS A 61 6.12 -18.13 -0.43
C LYS A 61 6.71 -18.57 -1.77
N ILE A 62 5.89 -19.22 -2.62
CA ILE A 62 6.33 -19.79 -3.90
C ILE A 62 6.40 -18.76 -5.03
N TRP A 63 5.69 -17.64 -4.92
CA TRP A 63 5.62 -16.61 -5.97
C TRP A 63 6.11 -15.24 -5.46
N PRO A 64 7.40 -14.91 -5.67
CA PRO A 64 8.00 -13.66 -5.21
C PRO A 64 7.26 -12.39 -5.63
N PRO A 65 6.73 -12.25 -6.87
CA PRO A 65 5.98 -11.06 -7.26
C PRO A 65 4.72 -10.82 -6.41
N ARG A 66 4.02 -11.89 -6.00
CA ARG A 66 2.83 -11.81 -5.14
C ARG A 66 3.21 -11.37 -3.74
N ARG A 67 4.35 -11.83 -3.23
CA ARG A 67 4.88 -11.36 -1.96
C ARG A 67 5.19 -9.88 -1.98
N LYS A 68 5.90 -9.41 -3.02
CA LYS A 68 6.21 -7.98 -3.22
C LYS A 68 4.93 -7.14 -3.34
N TYR A 69 3.94 -7.62 -4.08
CA TYR A 69 2.63 -6.98 -4.18
C TYR A 69 1.95 -6.85 -2.81
N LEU A 70 1.90 -7.94 -2.04
CA LEU A 70 1.28 -7.94 -0.71
C LEU A 70 2.05 -7.05 0.29
N ASP A 71 3.39 -7.03 0.22
CA ASP A 71 4.23 -6.12 1.00
C ASP A 71 3.91 -4.66 0.68
N GLY A 72 3.80 -4.32 -0.61
CA GLY A 72 3.41 -2.99 -1.05
C GLY A 72 2.01 -2.62 -0.56
N LEU A 73 1.04 -3.51 -0.75
CA LEU A 73 -0.35 -3.29 -0.32
C LEU A 73 -0.44 -3.05 1.19
N LEU A 74 0.28 -3.82 2.00
CA LEU A 74 0.34 -3.64 3.45
C LEU A 74 0.94 -2.30 3.84
N HIS A 75 2.00 -1.88 3.15
CA HIS A 75 2.65 -0.61 3.40
C HIS A 75 1.71 0.58 3.14
N GLY A 76 1.03 0.60 1.99
CA GLY A 76 0.11 1.70 1.69
C GLY A 76 -1.19 1.69 2.50
N LEU A 77 -1.73 0.52 2.84
CA LEU A 77 -2.86 0.43 3.78
C LEU A 77 -2.50 0.96 5.17
N ALA A 78 -1.28 0.68 5.65
CA ALA A 78 -0.79 1.23 6.92
C ALA A 78 -0.63 2.76 6.86
N GLY A 79 -0.07 3.28 5.75
CA GLY A 79 0.06 4.72 5.54
C GLY A 79 -1.28 5.45 5.46
N GLU A 80 -2.26 4.86 4.77
CA GLU A 80 -3.61 5.43 4.65
C GLU A 80 -4.37 5.41 5.98
N LEU A 81 -4.23 4.35 6.79
CA LEU A 81 -4.78 4.32 8.15
C LEU A 81 -4.15 5.40 9.03
N HIS A 82 -2.83 5.52 9.03
CA HIS A 82 -2.11 6.56 9.77
C HIS A 82 -2.50 7.99 9.36
N ARG A 83 -2.81 8.20 8.07
CA ARG A 83 -3.31 9.48 7.56
C ARG A 83 -4.68 9.82 8.15
N ARG A 84 -5.57 8.84 8.29
CA ARG A 84 -6.93 9.02 8.80
C ARG A 84 -6.95 9.21 10.31
N ASP A 85 -6.14 8.45 11.03
CA ASP A 85 -5.99 8.60 12.49
C ASP A 85 -5.40 9.98 12.88
N LYS A 86 -4.78 10.73 11.95
CA LYS A 86 -4.35 12.13 12.15
C LYS A 86 -5.38 13.18 11.73
N GLY A 87 -6.41 12.78 10.99
CA GLY A 87 -7.43 13.67 10.45
C GLY A 87 -8.75 13.65 11.23
N ASP A 88 -8.97 12.60 12.02
CA ASP A 88 -9.96 12.52 13.09
C ASP A 88 -9.41 13.18 14.37
#